data_AF-A0A817Q9S9-F1
#
_entry.id   AF-A0A817Q9S9-F1
#
_cell.length_a   1.000
_cell.length_b   1.000
_cell.length_c   1.000
_cell.angle_alpha   90.00
_cell.angle_beta   90.00
_cell.angle_gamma   90.00
#
_symmetry.space_group_name_H-M   'P 1'
#
loop_
_entity.id
_entity.type
_entity.pdbx_description
1 polymer ?
#
loop_
_entity_poly.entity_id
_entity_poly.type
_entity_poly.pdbx_seq_one_letter_code
_entity_poly.pdbx_strand_id
1 'polypeptide(L)'
;MEGIVCITGSTIIKRNRELVKQIERPLEFDTDGIWCVLPATFSENYELITRDPLRPKVVISYSCNLLNLIIKDHYTNDQYNELIDKKHQYEIR
;
A
#
# COMPACT_ATOMS: atom_id res chain seq x y z
N MET A 1 -21.30 -6.17 6.44
CA MET A 1 -19.95 -6.53 5.96
C MET A 1 -19.58 -5.70 4.74
N GLU A 2 -20.38 -5.74 3.66
CA GLU A 2 -20.11 -5.05 2.40
C GLU A 2 -19.92 -3.53 2.52
N GLY A 3 -20.81 -2.85 3.27
CA GLY A 3 -20.70 -1.39 3.43
C GLY A 3 -19.41 -0.93 4.10
N ILE A 4 -18.88 -1.72 5.06
CA ILE A 4 -17.62 -1.42 5.73
C ILE A 4 -16.45 -1.57 4.74
N VAL A 5 -16.47 -2.63 3.92
CA VAL A 5 -15.44 -2.85 2.89
C VAL A 5 -15.43 -1.71 1.88
N CYS A 6 -16.59 -1.32 1.35
CA CYS A 6 -16.70 -0.22 0.39
C CYS A 6 -16.28 1.12 0.97
N ILE A 7 -16.68 1.42 2.22
CA ILE A 7 -16.29 2.67 2.88
C ILE A 7 -14.77 2.69 3.09
N THR A 8 -14.19 1.63 3.64
CA THR A 8 -12.74 1.54 3.86
C THR A 8 -11.96 1.66 2.56
N GLY A 9 -12.35 0.90 1.52
CA GLY A 9 -11.75 1.02 0.19
C GLY A 9 -11.83 2.44 -0.37
N SER A 10 -13.02 3.07 -0.27
CA SER A 10 -13.22 4.45 -0.72
C SER A 10 -12.35 5.45 0.04
N THR A 11 -12.11 5.24 1.34
CA THR A 11 -11.25 6.12 2.13
C THR A 11 -9.78 5.97 1.77
N ILE A 12 -9.32 4.74 1.52
CA ILE A 12 -7.93 4.46 1.09
C ILE A 12 -7.64 5.16 -0.23
N ILE A 13 -8.47 4.92 -1.24
CA ILE A 13 -8.22 5.44 -2.60
C ILE A 13 -8.38 6.97 -2.66
N LYS A 14 -9.32 7.56 -1.91
CA LYS A 14 -9.42 9.03 -1.77
C LYS A 14 -8.18 9.63 -1.13
N ARG A 15 -7.61 9.01 -0.09
CA ARG A 15 -6.38 9.48 0.55
C ARG A 15 -5.19 9.44 -0.41
N ASN A 16 -5.03 8.32 -1.12
CA ASN A 16 -3.97 8.17 -2.12
C ASN A 16 -4.09 9.21 -3.24
N ARG A 17 -5.31 9.52 -3.68
CA ARG A 17 -5.57 10.57 -4.67
C ARG A 17 -5.09 11.95 -4.20
N GLU A 18 -5.28 12.30 -2.94
CA GLU A 18 -4.81 13.58 -2.41
C GLU A 18 -3.28 13.69 -2.40
N LEU A 19 -2.57 12.58 -2.24
CA LEU A 19 -1.11 12.53 -2.39
C LEU A 19 -0.71 12.64 -3.87
N VAL A 20 -1.32 11.82 -4.74
CA VAL A 20 -1.02 11.82 -6.18
C VAL A 20 -1.27 13.19 -6.80
N LYS A 21 -2.32 13.92 -6.40
CA LYS A 21 -2.57 15.30 -6.85
C LYS A 21 -1.46 16.30 -6.51
N GLN A 22 -0.70 16.07 -5.45
CA GLN A 22 0.39 16.97 -5.05
C GLN A 22 1.66 16.73 -5.87
N ILE A 23 1.84 15.50 -6.35
CA ILE A 23 3.04 15.05 -7.05
C ILE A 23 2.80 15.08 -8.58
N GLU A 24 1.57 14.87 -9.02
CA GLU A 24 1.21 14.51 -10.39
C GLU A 24 -0.13 15.08 -10.85
N ARG A 25 -0.46 14.81 -12.11
CA ARG A 25 -1.78 15.10 -12.69
C ARG A 25 -2.60 13.80 -12.82
N PRO A 26 -3.69 13.63 -12.06
CA PRO A 26 -4.58 12.49 -12.23
C PRO A 26 -5.40 12.64 -13.52
N LEU A 27 -5.54 11.53 -14.25
CA LEU A 27 -6.37 11.38 -15.45
C LEU A 27 -7.72 10.76 -15.09
N GLU A 28 -7.68 9.64 -14.37
CA GLU A 28 -8.86 8.84 -14.02
C GLU A 28 -8.75 8.32 -12.60
N PHE A 29 -9.90 8.18 -11.95
CA PHE A 29 -10.04 7.72 -10.57
C PHE A 29 -11.15 6.69 -10.51
N ASP A 30 -10.78 5.44 -10.25
CA ASP A 30 -11.70 4.31 -10.09
C ASP A 30 -11.62 3.76 -8.65
N THR A 31 -12.37 2.69 -8.38
CA THR A 31 -12.66 2.11 -7.06
C THR A 31 -11.39 1.70 -6.30
N ASP A 32 -10.40 1.19 -7.01
CA ASP A 32 -9.13 0.69 -6.45
C ASP A 32 -7.90 1.15 -7.24
N GLY A 33 -8.08 2.02 -8.23
CA GLY A 33 -7.03 2.46 -9.15
C GLY A 33 -7.04 3.97 -9.42
N ILE A 34 -5.84 4.52 -9.64
CA ILE A 34 -5.66 5.91 -10.07
C ILE A 34 -4.78 5.90 -11.31
N TRP A 35 -5.31 6.40 -12.43
CA TRP A 35 -4.51 6.66 -13.62
C TRP A 35 -3.98 8.08 -13.53
N CYS A 36 -2.66 8.23 -13.61
CA CYS A 36 -1.98 9.50 -13.41
C CYS A 36 -0.76 9.60 -14.33
N VAL A 37 -0.33 10.84 -14.59
CA VAL A 37 0.86 11.10 -15.40
C VAL A 37 2.04 11.57 -14.55
N LEU A 38 3.03 10.69 -14.55
CA LEU A 38 4.47 10.86 -14.40
C LEU A 38 5.17 12.12 -14.95
N PRO A 39 5.82 13.01 -14.19
CA PRO A 39 6.95 13.75 -14.76
C PRO A 39 8.05 12.78 -15.20
N ALA A 40 8.63 12.95 -16.38
CA ALA A 40 9.66 12.03 -16.89
C ALA A 40 10.93 11.95 -16.03
N THR A 41 11.17 12.97 -15.20
CA THR A 41 12.30 13.01 -14.25
C THR A 41 11.98 12.33 -12.91
N PHE A 42 10.74 11.89 -12.70
CA PHE A 42 10.35 11.25 -11.46
C PHE A 42 11.00 9.86 -11.36
N SER A 43 11.40 9.49 -10.14
CA SER A 43 12.09 8.22 -9.93
C SER A 43 11.08 7.08 -9.83
N GLU A 44 11.04 6.20 -10.84
CA GLU A 44 10.09 5.09 -10.87
C GLU A 44 10.63 3.83 -10.19
N ASN A 45 11.75 3.29 -10.67
CA ASN A 45 12.26 1.99 -10.27
C ASN A 45 13.73 2.05 -9.87
N TYR A 46 14.04 1.48 -8.71
CA TYR A 46 15.41 1.30 -8.22
C TYR A 46 15.74 -0.20 -8.14
N GLU A 47 16.90 -0.59 -8.65
CA GLU A 47 17.41 -1.95 -8.49
C GLU A 47 18.41 -2.01 -7.34
N LEU A 48 18.10 -2.80 -6.33
CA LEU A 48 19.02 -3.11 -5.23
C LEU A 48 19.70 -4.45 -5.48
N ILE A 49 21.04 -4.44 -5.46
CA ILE A 49 21.85 -5.65 -5.51
C ILE A 49 22.06 -6.10 -4.06
N THR A 50 21.58 -7.30 -3.74
CA THR A 50 21.74 -7.86 -2.39
C THR A 50 22.93 -8.81 -2.34
N ARG A 51 23.41 -9.09 -1.12
CA ARG A 51 24.46 -10.08 -0.87
C ARG A 51 23.90 -11.50 -0.73
N ASP A 52 22.58 -11.65 -0.79
CA ASP A 52 21.91 -12.95 -0.64
C ASP A 52 21.97 -13.71 -1.99
N PRO A 53 22.56 -14.91 -2.03
CA PRO A 53 22.68 -15.69 -3.25
C PRO A 53 21.34 -16.19 -3.82
N LEU A 54 20.27 -16.26 -3.01
CA LEU A 54 18.94 -16.69 -3.44
C LEU A 54 18.11 -15.54 -4.03
N ARG A 55 18.39 -14.30 -3.65
CA ARG A 55 17.68 -13.09 -4.14
C ARG A 55 18.67 -11.99 -4.49
N PRO A 56 19.49 -12.18 -5.54
CA PRO A 56 20.60 -11.27 -5.85
C PRO A 56 20.14 -9.86 -6.29
N LYS A 57 18.90 -9.72 -6.78
CA LYS A 57 18.33 -8.45 -7.22
C LYS A 57 16.94 -8.25 -6.65
N VAL A 58 16.67 -7.03 -6.18
CA VAL A 58 15.34 -6.60 -5.72
C VAL A 58 14.99 -5.31 -6.44
N VAL A 59 13.89 -5.32 -7.19
CA VAL A 59 13.37 -4.12 -7.85
C VAL A 59 12.38 -3.44 -6.90
N ILE A 60 12.61 -2.17 -6.63
CA ILE A 60 11.74 -1.33 -5.81
C ILE A 60 11.09 -0.29 -6.71
N SER A 61 9.77 -0.34 -6.82
CA SER A 61 8.99 0.76 -7.38
C SER A 61 8.74 1.80 -6.31
N TYR A 62 9.28 3.00 -6.48
CA TYR A 62 9.21 4.06 -5.48
C TYR A 62 7.77 4.53 -5.25
N SER A 63 7.03 4.85 -6.32
CA SER A 63 5.62 5.29 -6.22
C SER A 63 4.74 4.25 -5.54
N CYS A 64 4.89 2.98 -5.92
CA CYS A 64 4.12 1.89 -5.33
C CYS A 64 4.44 1.72 -3.84
N ASN A 65 5.72 1.71 -3.48
CA ASN A 65 6.12 1.58 -2.09
C ASN A 65 5.70 2.77 -1.23
N LEU A 66 5.74 3.99 -1.77
CA LEU A 66 5.27 5.19 -1.08
C LEU A 66 3.78 5.06 -0.70
N LEU A 67 2.93 4.66 -1.66
CA LEU A 67 1.52 4.44 -1.40
C LEU A 67 1.28 3.29 -0.41
N ASN A 68 2.04 2.18 -0.53
CA ASN A 68 1.94 1.05 0.38
C ASN A 68 2.32 1.40 1.83
N LEU A 69 3.33 2.25 2.02
CA LEU A 69 3.72 2.73 3.35
C LEU A 69 2.59 3.54 4.01
N ILE A 70 1.98 4.46 3.26
CA ILE A 70 0.84 5.26 3.75
C ILE A 70 -0.34 4.37 4.12
N ILE A 71 -0.62 3.34 3.31
CA ILE A 71 -1.70 2.38 3.60
C ILE A 71 -1.39 1.63 4.90
N LYS A 72 -0.15 1.13 5.05
CA LYS A 72 0.29 0.45 6.26
C LYS A 72 0.14 1.35 7.49
N ASP A 73 0.54 2.61 7.42
CA ASP A 73 0.53 3.49 8.59
C ASP A 73 -0.89 3.88 9.04
N HIS A 74 -1.87 3.88 8.13
CA HIS A 74 -3.23 4.35 8.43
C HIS A 74 -4.31 3.26 8.47
N TYR A 75 -4.04 2.09 7.87
CA TYR A 75 -5.05 1.03 7.69
C TYR A 75 -4.56 -0.35 8.16
N THR A 76 -3.43 -0.43 8.86
CA THR A 76 -3.03 -1.65 9.59
C THR A 76 -4.05 -1.96 10.69
N ASN A 77 -4.36 -3.24 10.85
CA ASN A 77 -5.20 -3.71 11.94
C ASN A 77 -4.33 -4.21 13.11
N ASP A 78 -4.05 -3.33 14.07
CA ASP A 78 -3.28 -3.65 15.28
C ASP A 78 -4.09 -4.46 16.32
N GLN A 79 -5.32 -4.85 15.99
CA GLN A 79 -6.21 -5.61 16.88
C GLN A 79 -6.56 -6.98 16.29
N TYR A 80 -5.79 -7.45 15.31
CA TYR A 80 -6.01 -8.76 14.71
C TYR A 80 -5.57 -9.85 15.69
N ASN A 81 -6.56 -10.53 16.29
CA ASN A 81 -6.32 -11.61 17.26
C ASN A 81 -6.30 -12.96 16.55
N GLU A 82 -5.30 -13.78 16.84
CA GLU A 82 -5.21 -15.17 16.38
C GLU A 82 -5.30 -16.14 17.57
N LEU A 83 -6.01 -17.25 17.38
CA LEU A 83 -6.17 -18.29 18.40
C LEU A 83 -4.91 -19.15 18.44
N ILE A 84 -4.25 -19.21 19.58
CA ILE A 84 -2.99 -19.97 19.75
C ILE A 84 -3.26 -21.37 20.29
N ASP A 85 -4.16 -21.49 21.25
CA ASP A 85 -4.48 -22.76 21.90
C ASP A 85 -5.98 -23.03 21.90
N LYS A 86 -6.35 -24.31 21.83
CA LYS A 86 -7.75 -24.79 21.88
C LYS A 86 -8.45 -24.46 23.21
N LYS A 87 -7.70 -23.92 24.18
CA LYS A 87 -8.18 -23.43 25.49
C LYS A 87 -8.65 -21.97 25.48
N HIS A 88 -8.93 -21.39 24.31
CA HIS A 88 -9.40 -19.99 24.16
C HIS A 88 -8.36 -18.93 24.54
N GLN A 89 -7.08 -19.18 24.25
CA GLN A 89 -6.02 -18.16 24.37
C GLN A 89 -5.77 -17.48 23.03
N TYR A 90 -5.72 -16.14 23.03
CA TYR A 90 -5.55 -15.29 21.85
C TYR A 90 -4.37 -14.34 22.07
N GLU A 91 -3.56 -14.13 21.03
CA GLU A 91 -2.58 -13.04 20.97
C GLU A 91 -2.86 -12.13 19.77
N ILE A 92 -2.42 -10.89 19.91
CA ILE A 92 -2.44 -9.88 18.86
C ILE A 92 -1.22 -10.11 17.96
N ARG A 93 -1.45 -10.16 16.65
CA ARG A 93 -0.41 -10.36 15.65
C ARG A 93 0.37 -9.09 15.31
#